data_AF-A0A256IFC7-F1
#
_entry.id   AF-A0A256IFC7-F1
#
_cell.length_a   1.000
_cell.length_b   1.000
_cell.length_c   1.000
_cell.angle_alpha   90.00
_cell.angle_beta   90.00
_cell.angle_gamma   90.00
#
_symmetry.space_group_name_H-M   'P 1'
#
loop_
_entity.id
_entity.type
_entity.pdbx_description
1 polymer ?
#
loop_
_entity_poly.entity_id
_entity_poly.type
_entity_poly.pdbx_seq_one_letter_code
_entity_poly.pdbx_strand_id
1 'polypeptide(L)'
;MSDSRVAKATIRDTDLLASLEEAEEEHGSLADAVRHAVATTYAGDDDTGEVHEESGLPVKAREGHRKLVEWTGIGGRIELGTAESILANHLNIQKGAVRKVVIKPLKREEVIALHQGVHHVSIVVGSLQDGPIDADTTSEPETTTSGEAVADGGSVRERLDELANAEVER
;
A
#
# COMPACT_ATOMS: atom_id res chain seq x y z
N MET A 1 36.57 -2.00 16.29
CA MET A 1 36.97 -1.53 14.95
C MET A 1 35.74 -1.67 14.09
N SER A 2 35.25 -0.58 13.49
CA SER A 2 34.12 -0.65 12.58
C SER A 2 34.60 -1.31 11.28
N ASP A 3 33.99 -2.43 10.91
CA ASP A 3 34.35 -3.13 9.69
C ASP A 3 33.86 -2.29 8.50
N SER A 4 34.76 -1.80 7.65
CA SER A 4 34.40 -0.97 6.49
C SER A 4 34.98 -1.57 5.22
N ARG A 5 34.19 -1.55 4.14
CA ARG A 5 34.58 -2.08 2.82
C ARG A 5 34.30 -1.02 1.76
N VAL A 6 35.16 -0.95 0.76
CA VAL A 6 35.05 0.01 -0.36
C VAL A 6 34.67 -0.74 -1.63
N ALA A 7 33.59 -0.31 -2.26
CA ALA A 7 33.17 -0.76 -3.59
C ALA A 7 33.32 0.39 -4.60
N LYS A 8 33.71 0.08 -5.84
CA LYS A 8 33.79 1.04 -6.95
C LYS A 8 33.04 0.49 -8.15
N ALA A 9 32.10 1.26 -8.66
CA ALA A 9 31.33 0.93 -9.85
C ALA A 9 31.11 2.21 -10.68
N THR A 10 31.13 2.08 -12.00
CA THR A 10 30.85 3.20 -12.91
C THR A 10 29.37 3.21 -13.27
N ILE A 11 28.72 4.36 -13.05
CA ILE A 11 27.35 4.61 -13.48
C ILE A 11 27.41 5.26 -14.86
N ARG A 12 26.64 4.72 -15.82
CA ARG A 12 26.55 5.24 -17.20
C ARG A 12 25.16 5.75 -17.55
N ASP A 13 24.18 5.49 -16.71
CA ASP A 13 22.81 5.96 -16.89
C ASP A 13 22.77 7.47 -16.65
N THR A 14 22.41 8.22 -17.69
CA THR A 14 22.42 9.69 -17.67
C THR A 14 21.37 10.28 -16.75
N ASP A 15 20.21 9.63 -16.64
CA ASP A 15 19.11 10.10 -15.79
C ASP A 15 19.46 9.87 -14.31
N LEU A 16 20.11 8.75 -14.02
CA LEU A 16 20.62 8.43 -12.68
C LEU A 16 21.76 9.38 -12.28
N LEU A 17 22.65 9.74 -13.20
CA LEU A 17 23.72 10.70 -12.95
C LEU A 17 23.15 12.10 -12.62
N ALA A 18 22.16 12.57 -13.40
CA ALA A 18 21.51 13.85 -13.12
C ALA A 18 20.83 13.87 -11.74
N SER A 19 20.17 12.77 -11.37
CA SER A 19 19.54 12.64 -10.05
C SER A 19 20.56 12.63 -8.90
N LEU A 20 21.75 12.05 -9.14
CA LEU A 20 22.82 12.02 -8.15
C LEU A 20 23.53 13.37 -8.00
N GLU A 21 23.66 14.14 -9.09
CA GLU A 21 24.20 15.51 -9.04
C GLU A 21 23.28 16.43 -8.22
N GLU A 22 21.96 16.35 -8.41
CA GLU A 22 20.99 17.09 -7.59
C GLU A 22 21.09 16.69 -6.10
N ALA A 23 21.18 15.40 -5.80
CA ALA A 23 21.35 14.91 -4.44
C ALA A 23 22.72 15.29 -3.84
N GLU A 24 23.76 15.43 -4.65
CA GLU A 24 25.08 15.91 -4.21
C GLU A 24 25.01 17.36 -3.72
N GLU A 25 24.24 18.23 -4.37
CA GLU A 25 24.02 19.60 -3.90
C GLU A 25 23.36 19.63 -2.52
N GLU A 26 22.43 18.70 -2.26
CA GLU A 26 21.74 18.58 -0.96
C GLU A 26 22.64 17.99 0.13
N HIS A 27 23.42 16.96 -0.18
CA HIS A 27 24.21 16.20 0.80
C HIS A 27 25.69 16.63 0.90
N GLY A 28 26.13 17.56 0.05
CA GLY A 28 27.47 18.13 0.04
C GLY A 28 28.56 17.26 -0.58
N SER A 29 28.27 16.00 -0.92
CA SER A 29 29.14 15.15 -1.72
C SER A 29 28.38 14.02 -2.42
N LEU A 30 28.85 13.61 -3.61
CA LEU A 30 28.34 12.43 -4.31
C LEU A 30 28.42 11.16 -3.45
N ALA A 31 29.47 11.03 -2.63
CA ALA A 31 29.63 9.87 -1.75
C ALA A 31 28.56 9.83 -0.67
N ASP A 32 28.18 10.97 -0.11
CA ASP A 32 27.11 11.07 0.88
C ASP A 32 25.74 10.86 0.25
N ALA A 33 25.50 11.40 -0.95
CA ALA A 33 24.29 11.12 -1.72
C ALA A 33 24.11 9.62 -2.00
N VAL A 34 25.18 8.94 -2.44
CA VAL A 34 25.16 7.48 -2.67
C VAL A 34 24.97 6.70 -1.37
N ARG A 35 25.66 7.09 -0.28
CA ARG A 35 25.47 6.48 1.04
C ARG A 35 24.03 6.62 1.52
N HIS A 36 23.45 7.80 1.38
CA HIS A 36 22.06 8.07 1.74
C HIS A 36 21.10 7.23 0.90
N ALA A 37 21.25 7.24 -0.42
CA ALA A 37 20.42 6.44 -1.32
C ALA A 37 20.47 4.93 -1.00
N VAL A 38 21.66 4.38 -0.73
CA VAL A 38 21.83 2.97 -0.35
C VAL A 38 21.22 2.70 1.02
N ALA A 39 21.45 3.57 2.01
CA ALA A 39 20.86 3.44 3.34
C ALA A 39 19.31 3.47 3.26
N THR A 40 18.71 4.44 2.57
CA THR A 40 17.26 4.50 2.37
C THR A 40 16.71 3.29 1.63
N THR A 41 17.46 2.72 0.70
CA THR A 41 17.02 1.56 -0.09
C THR A 41 17.12 0.25 0.69
N TYR A 42 18.13 0.08 1.55
CA TYR A 42 18.44 -1.21 2.17
C TYR A 42 18.35 -1.22 3.69
N ALA A 43 18.73 -0.13 4.36
CA ALA A 43 18.60 0.02 5.80
C ALA A 43 17.20 0.56 6.12
N GLY A 44 16.16 -0.15 5.64
CA GLY A 44 14.76 0.23 5.77
C GLY A 44 14.49 0.92 7.11
N ASP A 45 13.78 2.06 7.04
CA ASP A 45 13.44 2.89 8.20
C ASP A 45 13.13 1.98 9.39
N ASP A 46 13.83 2.21 10.50
CA ASP A 46 14.03 1.28 11.61
C ASP A 46 12.75 1.17 12.47
N ASP A 47 11.63 0.84 11.82
CA ASP A 47 10.34 0.57 12.41
C ASP A 47 9.87 -0.83 11.98
N THR A 48 10.33 -1.78 12.78
CA THR A 48 9.74 -3.09 13.09
C THR A 48 8.75 -3.72 12.10
N GLY A 49 9.15 -4.83 11.48
CA GLY A 49 8.20 -5.81 10.93
C GLY A 49 8.78 -6.72 9.85
N GLU A 50 9.30 -7.86 10.30
CA GLU A 50 9.54 -9.14 9.61
C GLU A 50 9.94 -9.11 8.13
N VAL A 51 11.17 -9.56 7.90
CA VAL A 51 11.82 -9.68 6.59
C VAL A 51 11.34 -10.95 5.89
N HIS A 52 10.54 -10.80 4.84
CA HIS A 52 10.43 -11.78 3.77
C HIS A 52 11.22 -11.25 2.56
N GLU A 53 12.42 -11.79 2.35
CA GLU A 53 13.39 -11.39 1.31
C GLU A 53 13.08 -11.92 -0.10
N GLU A 54 11.90 -12.49 -0.35
CA GLU A 54 11.66 -13.29 -1.56
C GLU A 54 11.00 -12.54 -2.72
N SER A 55 10.42 -11.36 -2.48
CA SER A 55 9.85 -10.53 -3.55
C SER A 55 10.89 -9.53 -4.04
N GLY A 56 11.18 -9.48 -5.34
CA GLY A 56 12.05 -8.46 -5.98
C GLY A 56 11.49 -7.03 -5.92
N LEU A 57 10.60 -6.75 -4.96
CA LEU A 57 9.89 -5.51 -4.80
C LEU A 57 10.73 -4.46 -4.07
N PRO A 58 10.68 -3.20 -4.52
CA PRO A 58 11.20 -2.06 -3.76
C PRO A 58 10.60 -1.99 -2.36
N VAL A 59 11.37 -1.51 -1.38
CA VAL A 59 10.93 -1.40 0.02
C VAL A 59 9.60 -0.67 0.16
N LYS A 60 9.47 0.51 -0.47
CA LYS A 60 8.23 1.30 -0.49
C LYS A 60 7.04 0.56 -1.12
N ALA A 61 7.28 -0.34 -2.07
CA ALA A 61 6.23 -1.14 -2.67
C ALA A 61 5.71 -2.19 -1.68
N ARG A 62 6.61 -2.86 -0.96
CA ARG A 62 6.25 -3.84 0.09
C ARG A 62 5.48 -3.18 1.23
N GLU A 63 5.96 -2.03 1.70
CA GLU A 63 5.30 -1.25 2.74
C GLU A 63 3.91 -0.78 2.27
N GLY A 64 3.82 -0.29 1.02
CA GLY A 64 2.54 0.05 0.42
C GLY A 64 1.58 -1.14 0.33
N HIS A 65 2.06 -2.33 -0.03
CA HIS A 65 1.24 -3.55 -0.04
C HIS A 65 0.75 -3.91 1.36
N ARG A 66 1.63 -3.90 2.37
CA ARG A 66 1.24 -4.12 3.77
C ARG A 66 0.11 -3.19 4.18
N LYS A 67 0.21 -1.91 3.82
CA LYS A 67 -0.84 -0.93 4.12
C LYS A 67 -2.14 -1.22 3.39
N LEU A 68 -2.09 -1.62 2.12
CA LEU A 68 -3.28 -2.01 1.36
C LEU A 68 -3.97 -3.24 1.97
N VAL A 69 -3.20 -4.23 2.42
CA VAL A 69 -3.71 -5.41 3.13
C VAL A 69 -4.35 -5.03 4.46
N GLU A 70 -3.74 -4.13 5.24
CA GLU A 70 -4.31 -3.65 6.50
C GLU A 70 -5.68 -2.98 6.31
N TRP A 71 -5.83 -2.21 5.22
CA TRP A 71 -7.07 -1.47 4.95
C TRP A 71 -8.20 -2.31 4.35
N THR A 72 -7.85 -3.31 3.55
CA THR A 72 -8.84 -4.02 2.69
C THR A 72 -8.90 -5.52 2.94
N GLY A 73 -7.90 -6.09 3.60
CA GLY A 73 -7.66 -7.53 3.64
C GLY A 73 -7.09 -8.07 2.33
N ILE A 74 -6.62 -9.32 2.37
CA ILE A 74 -6.25 -10.07 1.16
C ILE A 74 -7.53 -10.41 0.39
N GLY A 75 -7.51 -10.21 -0.93
CA GLY A 75 -8.69 -10.26 -1.81
C GLY A 75 -9.52 -8.97 -1.79
N GLY A 76 -9.21 -8.03 -0.90
CA GLY A 76 -9.93 -6.78 -0.73
C GLY A 76 -9.84 -5.88 -1.96
N ARG A 77 -10.92 -5.10 -2.19
CA ARG A 77 -11.01 -4.15 -3.29
C ARG A 77 -11.03 -2.71 -2.77
N ILE A 78 -10.25 -1.85 -3.39
CA ILE A 78 -10.24 -0.41 -3.09
C ILE A 78 -10.10 0.41 -4.37
N GLU A 79 -10.78 1.54 -4.43
CA GLU A 79 -10.64 2.46 -5.56
C GLU A 79 -9.20 2.98 -5.64
N LEU A 80 -8.62 3.00 -6.85
CA LEU A 80 -7.25 3.43 -7.12
C LEU A 80 -6.98 4.85 -6.61
N GLY A 81 -7.92 5.78 -6.79
CA GLY A 81 -7.76 7.16 -6.32
C GLY A 81 -7.68 7.27 -4.80
N THR A 82 -8.42 6.42 -4.10
CA THR A 82 -8.44 6.33 -2.63
C THR A 82 -7.17 5.65 -2.11
N ALA A 83 -6.78 4.52 -2.71
CA ALA A 83 -5.53 3.85 -2.41
C ALA A 83 -4.32 4.76 -2.63
N GLU A 84 -4.27 5.52 -3.73
CA GLU A 84 -3.21 6.48 -3.99
C GLU A 84 -3.13 7.56 -2.90
N SER A 85 -4.26 8.06 -2.40
CA SER A 85 -4.27 9.03 -1.29
C SER A 85 -3.75 8.42 0.02
N ILE A 86 -4.21 7.21 0.37
CA ILE A 86 -3.80 6.49 1.59
C ILE A 86 -2.29 6.24 1.56
N LEU A 87 -1.79 5.74 0.43
CA LEU A 87 -0.37 5.42 0.25
C LEU A 87 0.51 6.67 0.18
N ALA A 88 0.05 7.75 -0.45
CA ALA A 88 0.77 9.01 -0.48
C ALA A 88 1.01 9.54 0.94
N ASN A 89 -0.05 9.53 1.77
CA ASN A 89 0.02 9.97 3.15
C ASN A 89 0.90 9.05 3.99
N HIS A 90 0.75 7.73 3.85
CA HIS A 90 1.50 6.76 4.65
C HIS A 90 2.99 6.76 4.33
N LEU A 91 3.36 6.74 3.05
CA LEU A 91 4.75 6.63 2.60
C LEU A 91 5.47 7.99 2.49
N ASN A 92 4.77 9.06 2.86
CA ASN A 92 5.21 10.46 2.74
C ASN A 92 5.75 10.78 1.33
N ILE A 93 4.98 10.46 0.29
CA ILE A 93 5.33 10.74 -1.11
C ILE A 93 4.17 11.43 -1.83
N GLN A 94 4.49 12.14 -2.91
CA GLN A 94 3.47 12.78 -3.74
C GLN A 94 2.53 11.74 -4.36
N LYS A 95 1.23 12.06 -4.44
CA LYS A 95 0.20 11.18 -5.01
C LYS A 95 0.54 10.69 -6.43
N GLY A 96 1.08 11.58 -7.27
CA GLY A 96 1.52 11.22 -8.63
C GLY A 96 2.69 10.23 -8.67
N ALA A 97 3.53 10.20 -7.62
CA ALA A 97 4.66 9.28 -7.51
C ALA A 97 4.23 7.88 -7.05
N VAL A 98 3.14 7.76 -6.27
CA VAL A 98 2.63 6.47 -5.75
C VAL A 98 2.46 5.45 -6.86
N ARG A 99 1.91 5.86 -8.01
CA ARG A 99 1.70 4.94 -9.13
C ARG A 99 2.99 4.35 -9.65
N LYS A 100 4.06 5.14 -9.75
CA LYS A 100 5.38 4.70 -10.25
C LYS A 100 6.13 3.86 -9.22
N VAL A 101 6.08 4.28 -7.96
CA VAL A 101 6.91 3.73 -6.87
C VAL A 101 6.29 2.49 -6.22
N VAL A 102 4.95 2.40 -6.19
CA VAL A 102 4.23 1.34 -5.46
C VAL A 102 3.37 0.51 -6.40
N ILE A 103 2.39 1.14 -7.06
CA ILE A 103 1.37 0.40 -7.83
C ILE A 103 1.98 -0.36 -9.01
N LYS A 104 2.88 0.26 -9.78
CA LYS A 104 3.53 -0.40 -10.92
C LYS A 104 4.40 -1.60 -10.51
N PRO A 105 5.30 -1.50 -9.51
CA PRO A 105 6.02 -2.66 -9.02
C PRO A 105 5.12 -3.77 -8.50
N LEU A 106 4.10 -3.44 -7.69
CA LEU A 106 3.18 -4.45 -7.16
C LEU A 106 2.39 -5.17 -8.25
N LYS A 107 1.97 -4.45 -9.29
CA LYS A 107 1.30 -5.06 -10.45
C LYS A 107 2.24 -5.96 -11.25
N ARG A 108 3.51 -5.59 -11.39
CA ARG A 108 4.50 -6.36 -12.15
C ARG A 108 4.75 -7.73 -11.52
N GLU A 109 4.82 -7.76 -10.19
CA GLU A 109 4.99 -8.99 -9.42
C GLU A 109 3.65 -9.71 -9.16
N GLU A 110 2.56 -9.29 -9.81
CA GLU A 110 1.22 -9.90 -9.73
C GLU A 110 0.63 -9.96 -8.32
N VAL A 111 1.10 -9.10 -7.41
CA VAL A 111 0.65 -8.98 -6.00
C VAL A 111 -0.63 -8.14 -5.89
N ILE A 112 -0.91 -7.32 -6.91
CA ILE A 112 -2.16 -6.59 -7.03
C ILE A 112 -2.68 -6.69 -8.47
N ALA A 113 -4.00 -6.70 -8.61
CA ALA A 113 -4.66 -6.60 -9.91
C ALA A 113 -5.41 -5.27 -10.03
N LEU A 114 -5.46 -4.72 -11.25
CA LEU A 114 -6.26 -3.52 -11.55
C LEU A 114 -7.51 -3.94 -12.30
N HIS A 115 -8.68 -3.56 -11.78
CA HIS A 115 -9.96 -3.77 -12.44
C HIS A 115 -10.55 -2.42 -12.86
N GLN A 116 -10.90 -2.31 -14.14
CA GLN A 116 -11.51 -1.12 -14.70
C GLN A 116 -13.03 -1.26 -14.65
N GLY A 117 -13.68 -0.50 -13.77
CA GLY A 117 -15.13 -0.33 -13.79
C GLY A 117 -15.57 0.75 -14.77
N VAL A 118 -16.88 0.98 -14.85
CA VAL A 118 -17.49 1.96 -15.77
C VAL A 118 -17.05 3.40 -15.48
N HIS A 119 -16.88 3.75 -14.19
CA HIS A 119 -16.58 5.11 -13.76
C HIS A 119 -15.27 5.26 -12.98
N HIS A 120 -14.70 4.16 -12.48
CA HIS A 120 -13.51 4.19 -11.65
C HIS A 120 -12.65 2.94 -11.87
N VAL A 121 -11.39 3.02 -11.47
CA VAL A 121 -10.45 1.90 -11.47
C VAL A 121 -10.25 1.46 -10.03
N SER A 122 -10.31 0.15 -9.79
CA SER A 122 -10.11 -0.44 -8.47
C SER A 122 -8.88 -1.34 -8.46
N ILE A 123 -8.20 -1.39 -7.33
CA ILE A 123 -7.14 -2.34 -7.02
C ILE A 123 -7.76 -3.51 -6.27
N VAL A 124 -7.45 -4.73 -6.69
CA VAL A 124 -7.65 -5.95 -5.91
C VAL A 124 -6.31 -6.32 -5.29
N VAL A 125 -6.26 -6.41 -3.98
CA VAL A 125 -5.04 -6.74 -3.22
C VAL A 125 -4.98 -8.25 -3.07
N GLY A 126 -3.88 -8.91 -3.39
CA GLY A 126 -3.72 -10.33 -3.03
C GLY A 126 -2.53 -10.56 -2.13
N SER A 127 -2.15 -11.83 -1.98
CA SER A 127 -1.07 -12.20 -1.07
C SER A 127 0.28 -12.09 -1.77
N LEU A 128 1.34 -11.94 -0.97
CA LEU A 128 2.71 -11.89 -1.47
C LEU A 128 3.30 -13.29 -1.75
N GLN A 129 2.56 -14.35 -1.40
CA GLN A 129 3.02 -15.74 -1.37
C GLN A 129 2.20 -16.68 -2.26
N ASP A 130 0.94 -16.35 -2.55
CA ASP A 130 0.11 -17.12 -3.47
C ASP A 130 0.24 -16.49 -4.86
N GLY A 131 0.31 -17.35 -5.88
CA GLY A 131 0.49 -16.96 -7.27
C GLY A 131 -0.60 -16.03 -7.84
N PRO A 132 -0.60 -15.81 -9.16
CA PRO A 132 -1.29 -14.69 -9.81
C PRO A 132 -2.75 -14.53 -9.37
N ILE A 133 -3.10 -13.30 -8.99
CA ILE A 133 -4.46 -12.93 -8.59
C ILE A 133 -5.27 -12.63 -9.84
N ASP A 134 -6.22 -13.49 -10.15
CA ASP A 134 -7.23 -13.21 -11.17
C ASP A 134 -8.22 -12.16 -10.64
N ALA A 135 -8.32 -11.02 -11.35
CA ALA A 135 -9.21 -9.91 -10.98
C ALA A 135 -10.71 -10.24 -11.09
N ASP A 136 -11.04 -11.41 -11.65
CA ASP A 136 -12.40 -11.87 -11.95
C ASP A 136 -12.94 -12.89 -10.93
N THR A 137 -12.13 -13.39 -9.99
CA THR A 137 -12.51 -14.54 -9.13
C THR A 137 -12.81 -14.20 -7.68
N THR A 138 -12.70 -12.94 -7.26
CA THR A 138 -13.06 -12.54 -5.89
C THR A 138 -14.48 -11.99 -5.84
N SER A 139 -15.35 -12.70 -5.12
CA SER A 139 -16.76 -12.42 -4.89
C SER A 139 -17.08 -10.93 -4.78
N GLU A 140 -18.02 -10.49 -5.61
CA GLU A 140 -18.59 -9.15 -5.57
C GLU A 140 -19.08 -8.83 -4.14
N PRO A 141 -18.63 -7.73 -3.51
CA PRO A 141 -19.43 -7.16 -2.43
C PRO A 141 -20.70 -6.62 -3.07
N GLU A 142 -21.85 -7.10 -2.57
CA GLU A 142 -23.17 -6.64 -3.00
C GLU A 142 -23.19 -5.10 -3.04
N THR A 143 -23.33 -4.57 -4.24
CA THR A 143 -23.56 -3.14 -4.45
C THR A 143 -24.91 -2.84 -3.82
N THR A 144 -24.92 -2.20 -2.65
CA THR A 144 -26.11 -1.49 -2.15
C THR A 144 -26.33 -0.28 -3.05
N THR A 145 -26.96 -0.55 -4.19
CA THR A 145 -27.71 0.43 -4.96
C THR A 145 -28.77 0.99 -4.01
N SER A 146 -28.46 2.12 -3.36
CA SER A 146 -29.48 3.01 -2.80
C SER A 146 -30.20 3.69 -3.96
N GLY A 147 -30.97 2.87 -4.68
CA GLY A 147 -32.08 3.28 -5.52
C GLY A 147 -33.32 3.29 -4.64
N GLU A 148 -33.77 4.50 -4.33
CA GLU A 148 -35.15 4.89 -3.99
C GLU A 148 -36.13 3.74 -3.72
N ALA A 149 -36.20 3.31 -2.46
CA ALA A 149 -37.30 2.52 -1.95
C ALA A 149 -38.13 3.41 -1.01
N VAL A 150 -39.32 3.77 -1.47
CA VAL A 150 -40.42 4.25 -0.63
C VAL A 150 -40.75 3.16 0.40
N ALA A 151 -40.23 3.30 1.61
CA ALA A 151 -40.55 2.42 2.73
C ALA A 151 -41.63 3.07 3.60
N ASP A 152 -42.84 2.60 3.34
CA ASP A 152 -44.02 2.58 4.19
C ASP A 152 -43.67 2.35 5.67
N GLY A 153 -44.38 3.06 6.56
CA GLY A 153 -44.10 3.08 7.99
C GLY A 153 -44.50 1.78 8.69
N GLY A 154 -43.60 1.22 9.49
CA GLY A 154 -43.93 0.05 10.31
C GLY A 154 -42.81 -0.41 11.25
N SER A 155 -42.96 -0.07 12.53
CA SER A 155 -42.38 -0.72 13.72
C SER A 155 -40.85 -0.88 13.82
N VAL A 156 -40.18 0.16 14.35
CA VAL A 156 -38.90 0.03 15.09
C VAL A 156 -39.15 0.37 16.55
N ARG A 157 -39.75 -0.53 17.33
CA ARG A 157 -39.75 -0.50 18.81
C ARG A 157 -40.10 -1.89 19.36
N GLU A 158 -39.12 -2.78 19.44
CA GLU A 158 -39.13 -3.94 20.35
C GLU A 158 -37.80 -4.69 20.20
N ARG A 159 -36.74 -4.20 20.89
CA ARG A 159 -35.55 -4.98 21.30
C ARG A 159 -34.50 -4.16 22.07
N LEU A 160 -34.95 -3.31 22.99
CA LEU A 160 -34.06 -2.59 23.93
C LEU A 160 -34.62 -2.52 25.36
N ASP A 161 -35.51 -3.45 25.73
CA ASP A 161 -36.12 -3.54 27.08
C ASP A 161 -35.96 -4.94 27.72
N GLU A 162 -34.83 -5.62 27.45
CA GLU A 162 -34.52 -6.93 28.08
C GLU A 162 -33.12 -6.97 28.70
N LEU A 163 -32.59 -5.83 29.17
CA LEU A 163 -31.34 -5.78 29.97
C LEU A 163 -31.43 -4.89 31.22
N ALA A 164 -32.61 -4.37 31.57
CA ALA A 164 -32.80 -3.48 32.73
C ALA A 164 -33.42 -4.16 33.98
N ASN A 165 -33.69 -5.47 33.97
CA ASN A 165 -34.34 -6.18 35.08
C ASN A 165 -33.52 -7.31 35.72
N ALA A 166 -32.19 -7.29 35.61
CA ALA A 166 -31.31 -8.28 36.23
C ALA A 166 -30.42 -7.71 37.35
N GLU A 167 -30.94 -6.79 38.17
CA GLU A 167 -30.25 -6.33 39.38
C GLU A 167 -31.23 -5.96 40.52
N VAL A 168 -32.21 -6.82 40.80
CA VAL A 168 -32.92 -6.83 42.08
C VAL A 168 -33.15 -8.29 42.51
N GLU A 169 -32.09 -8.92 43.02
CA GLU A 169 -32.21 -9.98 44.03
C GLU A 169 -30.83 -10.25 44.65
N ARG A 170 -30.51 -9.50 45.71
CA ARG A 170 -29.81 -10.00 46.91
C ARG A 170 -29.91 -9.00 48.06
#